data_AF-A0A0W8FRH0-F1
#
_entry.id   AF-A0A0W8FRH0-F1
#
_cell.length_a   1.000
_cell.length_b   1.000
_cell.length_c   1.000
_cell.angle_alpha   90.00
_cell.angle_beta   90.00
_cell.angle_gamma   90.00
#
_symmetry.space_group_name_H-M   'P 1'
#
loop_
_entity.id
_entity.type
_entity.pdbx_description
1 polymer ?
#
loop_
_entity_poly.entity_id
_entity_poly.type
_entity_poly.pdbx_seq_one_letter_code
_entity_poly.pdbx_strand_id
1 'polypeptide(L)'
;MKIKIFTFCLILLIPFTALGGDKVKLAKEIMELTNVNQVMKQVELQFEQMQNQMISQLNIPSDKKVKAQDFQNKLRKKMFEIMSPDKMEKEYLELFTSVYTTEELRGIVKFYKSPVGKSMLEKNPIIIKKVMEMSQNKVRVLMPELQKMVKEFEQELKEK
;
A
#
# COMPACT_ATOMS: atom_id res chain seq x y z
N MET A 1 71.01 13.87 -3.22
CA MET A 1 70.42 14.17 -4.55
C MET A 1 70.44 12.87 -5.35
N LYS A 2 69.35 12.23 -5.79
CA LYS A 2 67.99 12.65 -6.11
C LYS A 2 67.02 11.49 -5.80
N ILE A 3 65.87 11.85 -5.22
CA ILE A 3 64.70 11.01 -4.93
C ILE A 3 64.00 10.63 -6.25
N LYS A 4 63.56 9.37 -6.42
CA LYS A 4 62.34 9.03 -7.19
C LYS A 4 61.67 7.79 -6.61
N ILE A 5 60.75 8.07 -5.68
CA ILE A 5 59.66 7.18 -5.24
C ILE A 5 58.69 7.05 -6.42
N PHE A 6 58.43 5.82 -6.89
CA PHE A 6 57.39 5.55 -7.89
C PHE A 6 56.27 4.74 -7.21
N THR A 7 55.51 5.44 -6.37
CA THR A 7 54.24 4.95 -5.82
C THR A 7 53.20 4.96 -6.94
N PHE A 8 53.00 3.82 -7.61
CA PHE A 8 51.91 3.63 -8.56
C PHE A 8 50.69 3.09 -7.82
N CYS A 9 50.07 3.93 -6.97
CA CYS A 9 48.71 3.70 -6.49
C CYS A 9 47.75 4.12 -7.61
N LEU A 10 47.38 3.16 -8.46
CA LEU A 10 46.27 3.31 -9.41
C LEU A 10 44.97 3.32 -8.58
N ILE A 11 44.54 4.53 -8.18
CA ILE A 11 43.24 4.78 -7.59
C ILE A 11 42.18 4.40 -8.64
N LEU A 12 41.47 3.31 -8.37
CA LEU A 12 40.22 2.93 -9.05
C LEU A 12 39.19 4.04 -8.81
N LEU A 13 39.13 4.99 -9.74
CA LEU A 13 38.00 5.89 -9.92
C LEU A 13 36.84 5.08 -10.52
N ILE A 14 36.16 4.30 -9.67
CA ILE A 14 34.83 3.81 -10.02
C ILE A 14 33.89 5.02 -9.89
N PRO A 15 33.14 5.40 -10.94
CA PRO A 15 32.12 6.43 -10.82
C PRO A 15 31.01 5.90 -9.90
N PHE A 16 31.10 6.20 -8.61
CA PHE A 16 30.10 5.85 -7.59
C PHE A 16 28.77 6.59 -7.79
N THR A 17 28.65 7.42 -8.82
CA THR A 17 27.48 8.25 -9.12
C THR A 17 26.41 7.56 -9.99
N ALA A 18 26.68 6.37 -10.54
CA ALA A 18 25.68 5.62 -11.33
C ALA A 18 24.70 4.77 -10.48
N LEU A 19 24.99 4.53 -9.20
CA LEU A 19 24.20 3.62 -8.36
C LEU A 19 22.83 4.18 -7.93
N GLY A 20 22.67 5.51 -7.88
CA GLY A 20 21.43 6.15 -7.42
C GLY A 20 20.30 6.17 -8.46
N GLY A 21 20.62 6.49 -9.72
CA GLY A 21 19.64 6.58 -10.81
C GLY A 21 19.05 5.22 -11.20
N ASP A 22 19.88 4.18 -11.19
CA ASP A 22 19.45 2.79 -11.43
C ASP A 22 18.43 2.32 -10.39
N LYS A 23 18.64 2.71 -9.13
CA LYS A 23 17.83 2.25 -8.00
C LYS A 23 16.39 2.75 -8.08
N VAL A 24 16.22 4.04 -8.37
CA VAL A 24 14.90 4.68 -8.53
C VAL A 24 14.18 4.09 -9.74
N LYS A 25 14.89 3.86 -10.86
CA LYS A 25 14.31 3.23 -12.06
C LYS A 25 13.79 1.82 -11.77
N LEU A 26 14.56 0.99 -11.06
CA LEU A 26 14.15 -0.36 -10.69
C LEU A 26 12.97 -0.34 -9.72
N ALA A 27 12.98 0.56 -8.72
CA ALA A 27 11.86 0.71 -7.79
C ALA A 27 10.56 1.12 -8.51
N LYS A 28 10.65 2.03 -9.48
CA LYS A 28 9.51 2.43 -10.33
C LYS A 28 9.00 1.25 -11.16
N GLU A 29 9.89 0.47 -11.73
CA GLU A 29 9.52 -0.73 -12.46
C GLU A 29 8.83 -1.77 -11.57
N ILE A 30 9.27 -1.95 -10.32
CA ILE A 30 8.56 -2.81 -9.36
C ILE A 30 7.16 -2.23 -9.06
N MET A 31 7.04 -0.91 -8.87
CA MET A 31 5.75 -0.25 -8.66
C MET A 31 4.79 -0.48 -9.83
N GLU A 32 5.28 -0.46 -11.07
CA GLU A 32 4.49 -0.73 -12.29
C GLU A 32 4.15 -2.22 -12.47
N LEU A 33 5.09 -3.11 -12.14
CA LEU A 33 4.88 -4.56 -12.19
C LEU A 33 3.95 -5.06 -11.09
N THR A 34 3.83 -4.32 -10.00
CA THR A 34 2.96 -4.65 -8.87
C THR A 34 1.69 -3.82 -8.89
N ASN A 35 0.67 -4.25 -8.17
CA ASN A 35 -0.62 -3.55 -8.14
C ASN A 35 -0.61 -2.28 -7.25
N VAL A 36 0.54 -1.62 -7.05
CA VAL A 36 0.66 -0.47 -6.13
C VAL A 36 -0.22 0.69 -6.58
N ASN A 37 -0.26 0.98 -7.88
CA ASN A 37 -1.16 2.01 -8.43
C ASN A 37 -2.64 1.70 -8.11
N GLN A 38 -3.03 0.43 -8.19
CA GLN A 38 -4.38 -0.01 -7.84
C GLN A 38 -4.64 0.13 -6.33
N VAL A 39 -3.66 -0.21 -5.49
CA VAL A 39 -3.75 -0.03 -4.03
C VAL A 39 -3.91 1.45 -3.67
N MET A 40 -3.10 2.34 -4.25
CA MET A 40 -3.21 3.78 -4.02
C MET A 40 -4.60 4.31 -4.41
N LYS A 41 -5.11 3.89 -5.58
CA LYS A 41 -6.48 4.23 -6.01
C LYS A 41 -7.55 3.68 -5.07
N GLN A 42 -7.35 2.48 -4.52
CA GLN A 42 -8.29 1.89 -3.57
C GLN A 42 -8.32 2.68 -2.25
N VAL A 43 -7.16 3.14 -1.75
CA VAL A 43 -7.06 3.99 -0.57
C VAL A 43 -7.79 5.32 -0.79
N GLU A 44 -7.60 5.94 -1.96
CA GLU A 44 -8.32 7.16 -2.36
C GLU A 44 -9.84 6.95 -2.30
N LEU A 45 -10.34 5.89 -2.95
CA LEU A 45 -11.77 5.56 -2.97
C LEU A 45 -12.34 5.28 -1.58
N GLN A 46 -11.61 4.57 -0.71
CA GLN A 46 -12.03 4.34 0.67
C GLN A 46 -12.14 5.65 1.45
N PHE A 47 -11.20 6.57 1.25
CA PHE A 47 -11.24 7.87 1.90
C PHE A 47 -12.40 8.74 1.39
N GLU A 48 -12.70 8.72 0.09
CA GLU A 48 -13.89 9.38 -0.46
C GLU A 48 -15.19 8.82 0.12
N GLN A 49 -15.29 7.48 0.25
CA GLN A 49 -16.45 6.84 0.87
C GLN A 49 -16.62 7.27 2.33
N MET A 50 -15.53 7.32 3.10
CA MET A 50 -15.55 7.77 4.50
C MET A 50 -16.01 9.23 4.63
N GLN A 51 -15.53 10.12 3.76
CA GLN A 51 -16.00 11.52 3.73
C GLN A 51 -17.49 11.63 3.42
N ASN A 52 -17.95 10.90 2.40
CA ASN A 52 -19.36 10.89 2.01
C ASN A 52 -20.23 10.42 3.18
N GLN A 53 -19.82 9.35 3.87
CA GLN A 53 -20.52 8.84 5.04
C GLN A 53 -20.57 9.86 6.19
N MET A 54 -19.46 10.55 6.48
CA MET A 54 -19.40 11.59 7.51
C MET A 54 -20.40 12.73 7.22
N ILE A 55 -20.53 13.12 5.96
CA ILE A 55 -21.38 14.24 5.56
C ILE A 55 -22.85 13.83 5.46
N SER A 56 -23.13 12.60 5.03
CA SER A 56 -24.49 12.04 5.07
C SER A 56 -25.03 11.90 6.50
N GLN A 57 -24.18 11.80 7.51
CA GLN A 57 -24.60 11.81 8.93
C GLN A 57 -24.95 13.21 9.45
N LEU A 58 -24.52 14.27 8.75
CA LEU A 58 -24.94 15.62 9.10
C LEU A 58 -26.37 15.79 8.58
N ASN A 59 -27.30 16.16 9.47
CA ASN A 59 -28.65 16.56 9.08
C ASN A 59 -28.62 17.93 8.41
N ILE A 60 -28.17 17.97 7.16
CA ILE A 60 -27.99 19.21 6.39
C ILE A 60 -29.34 19.69 5.86
N PRO A 61 -29.80 20.88 6.27
CA PRO A 61 -31.02 21.48 5.73
C PRO A 61 -30.92 21.71 4.21
N SER A 62 -32.05 21.61 3.51
CA SER A 62 -32.11 21.73 2.05
C SER A 62 -31.57 23.07 1.52
N ASP A 63 -31.73 24.16 2.28
CA ASP A 63 -31.22 25.50 1.96
C ASP A 63 -29.69 25.65 2.14
N LYS A 64 -29.03 24.64 2.74
CA LYS A 64 -27.58 24.60 2.97
C LYS A 64 -26.84 23.62 2.07
N LYS A 65 -27.50 22.98 1.10
CA LYS A 65 -26.87 22.01 0.17
C LYS A 65 -25.64 22.55 -0.54
N VAL A 66 -25.66 23.81 -0.98
CA VAL A 66 -24.51 24.46 -1.64
C VAL A 66 -23.30 24.53 -0.70
N LYS A 67 -23.52 24.94 0.57
CA LYS A 67 -22.45 24.98 1.58
C LYS A 67 -21.87 23.60 1.88
N ALA A 68 -22.70 22.56 1.86
CA ALA A 68 -22.26 21.19 2.03
C ALA A 68 -21.39 20.70 0.88
N GLN A 69 -21.76 21.04 -0.36
CA GLN A 69 -20.95 20.73 -1.55
C GLN A 69 -19.62 21.49 -1.54
N ASP A 70 -19.60 22.76 -1.14
CA ASP A 70 -18.37 23.53 -1.00
C ASP A 70 -17.43 22.92 0.05
N PHE A 71 -17.99 22.45 1.17
CA PHE A 71 -17.24 21.75 2.21
C PHE A 71 -16.68 20.41 1.71
N GLN A 72 -17.50 19.61 1.00
CA GLN A 72 -17.04 18.37 0.33
C GLN A 72 -15.87 18.63 -0.61
N ASN A 73 -15.99 19.63 -1.48
CA ASN A 73 -14.94 19.99 -2.42
C ASN A 73 -13.67 20.46 -1.70
N LYS A 74 -13.80 21.21 -0.61
CA LYS A 74 -12.68 21.65 0.22
C LYS A 74 -11.96 20.45 0.86
N LEU A 75 -12.70 19.48 1.38
CA LEU A 75 -12.12 18.25 1.95
C LEU A 75 -11.41 17.42 0.88
N ARG A 76 -12.05 17.19 -0.28
CA ARG A 76 -11.43 16.47 -1.40
C ARG A 76 -10.13 17.16 -1.86
N LYS A 77 -10.14 18.48 -2.00
CA LYS A 77 -8.94 19.25 -2.39
C LYS A 77 -7.82 19.09 -1.35
N LYS A 78 -8.14 19.22 -0.05
CA LYS A 78 -7.15 19.00 1.01
C LYS A 78 -6.61 17.58 1.03
N MET A 79 -7.44 16.61 0.69
CA MET A 79 -6.97 15.25 0.57
C MET A 79 -6.01 15.08 -0.60
N PHE A 80 -6.38 15.58 -1.78
CA PHE A 80 -5.52 15.51 -2.96
C PHE A 80 -4.18 16.23 -2.75
N GLU A 81 -4.14 17.34 -2.01
CA GLU A 81 -2.88 18.02 -1.65
C GLU A 81 -1.94 17.13 -0.81
N ILE A 82 -2.48 16.24 0.03
CA ILE A 82 -1.69 15.38 0.92
C ILE A 82 -1.33 14.05 0.24
N MET A 83 -2.30 13.45 -0.46
CA MET A 83 -2.19 12.15 -1.13
C MET A 83 -2.06 12.31 -2.65
N SER A 84 -1.43 13.38 -3.14
CA SER A 84 -1.27 13.54 -4.59
C SER A 84 -0.49 12.34 -5.14
N PRO A 85 -0.89 11.78 -6.30
CA PRO A 85 -0.22 10.62 -6.88
C PRO A 85 1.29 10.80 -7.00
N ASP A 86 1.75 11.98 -7.45
CA ASP A 86 3.17 12.29 -7.61
C ASP A 86 3.94 12.25 -6.28
N LYS A 87 3.32 12.74 -5.19
CA LYS A 87 3.95 12.75 -3.86
C LYS A 87 4.01 11.34 -3.29
N MET A 88 2.91 10.59 -3.43
CA MET A 88 2.84 9.20 -2.99
C MET A 88 3.82 8.31 -3.75
N GLU A 89 3.93 8.48 -5.07
CA GLU A 89 4.94 7.80 -5.90
C GLU A 89 6.35 8.14 -5.39
N LYS A 90 6.65 9.42 -5.21
CA LYS A 90 7.97 9.85 -4.71
C LYS A 90 8.31 9.22 -3.35
N GLU A 91 7.40 9.29 -2.39
CA GLU A 91 7.59 8.70 -1.05
C GLU A 91 7.76 7.18 -1.12
N TYR A 92 7.00 6.50 -1.99
CA TYR A 92 7.13 5.07 -2.22
C TYR A 92 8.49 4.70 -2.81
N LEU A 93 8.97 5.46 -3.79
CA LEU A 93 10.29 5.27 -4.39
C LEU A 93 11.41 5.52 -3.38
N GLU A 94 11.32 6.59 -2.57
CA GLU A 94 12.26 6.87 -1.50
C GLU A 94 12.30 5.73 -0.47
N LEU A 95 11.14 5.21 -0.06
CA LEU A 95 11.05 4.06 0.84
C LEU A 95 11.73 2.83 0.24
N PHE A 96 11.36 2.42 -0.98
CA PHE A 96 11.92 1.24 -1.64
C PHE A 96 13.43 1.33 -1.82
N THR A 97 13.90 2.51 -2.23
CA THR A 97 15.33 2.77 -2.43
C THR A 97 16.10 2.96 -1.14
N SER A 98 15.45 3.20 0.00
CA SER A 98 16.10 3.21 1.31
C SER A 98 16.25 1.80 1.92
N VAL A 99 15.30 0.90 1.62
CA VAL A 99 15.23 -0.44 2.23
C VAL A 99 16.02 -1.49 1.44
N TYR A 100 15.83 -1.56 0.13
CA TYR A 100 16.47 -2.59 -0.70
C TYR A 100 17.77 -2.09 -1.29
N THR A 101 18.72 -2.98 -1.56
CA THR A 101 19.91 -2.70 -2.38
C THR A 101 19.56 -2.71 -3.87
N THR A 102 20.43 -2.12 -4.70
CA THR A 102 20.23 -2.12 -6.16
C THR A 102 20.23 -3.54 -6.75
N GLU A 103 20.99 -4.47 -6.16
CA GLU A 103 21.02 -5.87 -6.57
C GLU A 103 19.71 -6.59 -6.26
N GLU A 104 19.17 -6.41 -5.05
CA GLU A 104 17.87 -6.97 -4.66
C GLU A 104 16.74 -6.44 -5.54
N LEU A 105 16.71 -5.14 -5.81
CA LEU A 105 15.72 -4.55 -6.72
C LEU A 105 15.82 -5.14 -8.13
N ARG A 106 17.04 -5.34 -8.65
CA ARG A 106 17.25 -6.05 -9.93
C ARG A 106 16.72 -7.48 -9.88
N GLY A 107 16.97 -8.20 -8.79
CA GLY A 107 16.46 -9.55 -8.56
C GLY A 107 14.94 -9.61 -8.56
N ILE A 108 14.29 -8.69 -7.85
CA ILE A 108 12.82 -8.58 -7.76
C ILE A 108 12.22 -8.30 -9.14
N VAL A 109 12.76 -7.32 -9.89
CA VAL A 109 12.30 -7.03 -11.26
C VAL A 109 12.44 -8.25 -12.17
N LYS A 110 13.60 -8.93 -12.13
CA LYS A 110 13.85 -10.14 -12.92
C LYS A 110 12.85 -11.24 -12.58
N PHE A 111 12.56 -11.44 -11.30
CA PHE A 111 11.58 -12.42 -10.84
C PHE A 111 10.18 -12.09 -11.35
N TYR A 112 9.66 -10.88 -11.10
CA TYR A 112 8.31 -10.51 -11.52
C TYR A 112 8.10 -10.49 -13.04
N LYS A 113 9.16 -10.31 -13.82
CA LYS A 113 9.13 -10.47 -15.28
C LYS A 113 9.11 -11.91 -15.77
N SER A 114 9.53 -12.87 -14.93
CA SER A 114 9.53 -14.29 -15.29
C SER A 114 8.10 -14.86 -15.42
N PRO A 115 7.88 -15.97 -16.15
CA PRO A 115 6.57 -16.61 -16.22
C PRO A 115 5.99 -16.95 -14.84
N VAL A 116 6.83 -17.41 -13.90
CA VAL A 116 6.42 -17.74 -12.54
C VAL A 116 6.04 -16.48 -11.76
N GLY A 117 6.85 -15.41 -11.83
CA GLY A 117 6.56 -14.15 -11.15
C GLY A 117 5.29 -13.47 -11.65
N LYS A 118 5.04 -13.47 -12.97
CA LYS A 118 3.76 -13.02 -13.54
C LYS A 118 2.59 -13.85 -13.03
N SER A 119 2.73 -15.18 -13.00
CA SER A 119 1.68 -16.05 -12.46
C SER A 119 1.42 -15.78 -10.98
N MET A 120 2.45 -15.43 -10.21
CA MET A 120 2.31 -15.04 -8.79
C MET A 120 1.56 -13.72 -8.63
N LEU A 121 1.84 -12.71 -9.47
CA LEU A 121 1.10 -11.43 -9.48
C LEU A 121 -0.39 -11.63 -9.76
N GLU A 122 -0.74 -12.54 -10.68
CA GLU A 122 -2.12 -12.85 -11.04
C GLU A 122 -2.84 -13.70 -9.98
N LYS A 123 -2.14 -14.70 -9.41
CA LYS A 123 -2.77 -15.71 -8.55
C LYS A 123 -2.75 -15.38 -7.07
N ASN A 124 -1.81 -14.56 -6.59
CA ASN A 124 -1.77 -14.18 -5.17
C ASN A 124 -3.07 -13.49 -4.70
N PRO A 125 -3.65 -12.53 -5.44
CA PRO A 125 -4.95 -11.95 -5.06
C PRO A 125 -6.06 -13.00 -4.97
N ILE A 126 -6.03 -14.03 -5.82
CA ILE A 126 -7.02 -15.12 -5.81
C ILE A 126 -6.86 -15.97 -4.54
N ILE A 127 -5.62 -16.30 -4.15
CA ILE A 127 -5.34 -17.03 -2.91
C ILE A 127 -5.84 -16.24 -1.70
N ILE A 128 -5.49 -14.95 -1.61
CA ILE A 128 -5.93 -14.07 -0.52
C ILE A 128 -7.46 -14.05 -0.43
N LYS A 129 -8.15 -13.86 -1.56
CA LYS A 129 -9.61 -13.88 -1.62
C LYS A 129 -10.19 -15.20 -1.10
N LYS A 130 -9.65 -16.34 -1.55
CA LYS A 130 -10.10 -17.67 -1.10
C LYS A 130 -9.86 -17.89 0.40
N VAL A 131 -8.75 -17.42 0.94
CA VAL A 131 -8.47 -17.49 2.38
C VAL A 131 -9.50 -16.68 3.17
N MET A 132 -9.87 -15.48 2.70
CA MET A 132 -10.92 -14.69 3.35
C MET A 132 -12.28 -15.40 3.30
N GLU A 133 -12.66 -15.98 2.16
CA GLU A 133 -13.90 -16.76 2.02
C GLU A 133 -13.92 -17.99 2.96
N MET A 134 -12.79 -18.69 3.08
CA MET A 134 -12.65 -19.81 4.01
C MET A 134 -12.87 -19.37 5.46
N SER A 135 -12.26 -18.26 5.87
CA SER A 135 -12.44 -17.69 7.21
C SER A 135 -13.88 -17.28 7.48
N GLN A 136 -14.54 -16.61 6.52
CA GLN A 136 -15.95 -16.25 6.62
C GLN A 136 -16.86 -17.47 6.77
N ASN A 137 -16.58 -18.55 6.04
CA ASN A 137 -17.33 -19.81 6.17
C ASN A 137 -17.14 -20.44 7.54
N LYS A 138 -15.93 -20.45 8.09
CA LYS A 138 -15.68 -20.95 9.46
C LYS A 138 -16.44 -20.15 10.51
N VAL A 139 -16.44 -18.81 10.40
CA VAL A 139 -17.22 -17.94 11.29
C VAL A 139 -18.72 -18.23 11.17
N ARG A 140 -19.24 -18.43 9.95
CA ARG A 140 -20.65 -18.77 9.73
C ARG A 140 -21.03 -20.09 10.43
N VAL A 141 -20.16 -21.09 10.38
CA VAL A 141 -20.36 -22.39 11.05
C VAL A 141 -20.32 -22.25 12.58
N LEU A 142 -19.43 -21.39 13.10
CA LEU A 142 -19.27 -21.16 14.54
C LEU A 142 -20.41 -20.31 15.14
N MET A 143 -21.05 -19.44 14.35
CA MET A 143 -22.03 -18.47 14.84
C MET A 143 -23.21 -19.07 15.64
N PRO A 144 -23.84 -20.19 15.23
CA PRO A 144 -24.91 -20.80 16.00
C PRO A 144 -24.47 -21.33 17.37
N GLU A 145 -23.24 -21.87 17.45
CA GLU A 145 -22.66 -22.35 18.70
C GLU A 145 -22.41 -21.18 19.66
N LEU A 146 -21.83 -20.07 19.16
CA LEU A 146 -21.67 -18.85 19.95
C LEU A 146 -23.01 -18.31 20.46
N GLN A 147 -24.05 -18.30 19.61
CA GLN A 147 -25.40 -17.89 20.02
C GLN A 147 -25.97 -18.78 21.11
N LYS A 148 -25.70 -20.08 21.06
CA LYS A 148 -26.12 -21.04 22.10
C LYS A 148 -25.40 -20.75 23.42
N MET A 149 -24.07 -20.61 23.39
CA MET A 149 -23.28 -20.30 24.59
C MET A 149 -23.73 -18.99 25.27
N VAL A 150 -24.05 -17.95 24.48
CA VAL A 150 -24.57 -16.68 25.03
C VAL A 150 -25.93 -16.88 25.70
N LYS A 151 -26.84 -17.65 25.09
CA LYS A 151 -28.15 -17.94 25.70
C LYS A 151 -28.04 -18.72 27.00
N GLU A 152 -27.14 -19.71 27.05
CA GLU A 152 -26.87 -20.49 28.26
C GLU A 152 -26.33 -19.58 29.38
N PHE A 153 -25.37 -18.71 29.07
CA PHE A 153 -24.86 -17.74 30.03
C PHE A 153 -25.94 -16.75 30.52
N GLU A 154 -26.83 -16.29 29.64
CA GLU A 154 -27.98 -15.44 30.04
C GLU A 154 -28.96 -16.16 30.98
N GLN A 155 -29.11 -17.48 30.86
CA GLN A 155 -29.94 -18.29 31.76
C GLN A 155 -29.28 -18.41 33.13
N GLU A 156 -27.98 -18.73 33.17
CA GLU A 156 -27.21 -18.82 34.42
C GLU A 156 -27.27 -17.53 35.26
N LEU A 157 -27.30 -16.36 34.59
CA LEU A 157 -27.42 -15.06 35.26
C LEU A 157 -28.79 -14.80 35.88
N LYS A 158 -29.86 -15.45 35.39
CA LYS A 158 -31.24 -15.28 35.90
C LYS A 158 -31.60 -16.26 37.00
N GLU A 159 -30.84 -17.35 37.12
CA GLU A 159 -31.03 -18.40 38.14
C GLU A 159 -30.32 -18.08 39.47
N LYS A 160 -29.68 -16.90 39.57
CA LYS A 160 -29.10 -16.33 40.81
C LYS A 160 -29.87 -15.09 41.25
#